data_AF-A0A1F2P839-F1
#
_entry.id   AF-A0A1F2P839-F1
#
_cell.length_a   1.000
_cell.length_b   1.000
_cell.length_c   1.000
_cell.angle_alpha   90.00
_cell.angle_beta   90.00
_cell.angle_gamma   90.00
#
_symmetry.space_group_name_H-M   'P 1'
#
loop_
_entity.id
_entity.type
_entity.pdbx_description
1 polymer ?
#
loop_
_entity_poly.entity_id
_entity_poly.type
_entity_poly.pdbx_seq_one_letter_code
_entity_poly.pdbx_strand_id
1 'polypeptide(L)'
;MGVLVSILLILIYTVLVGLVITYVSTVIGTAIMILLPLIGAFVAPGWMGELLSYELVSMMNGAISIQNIHILLAIWVGFLSVVAYTEFISWYLGEVCEEEAVTAPESTLNHKDESDPDVAAEIPPSPVETEELLEEEAPEERSEIREIKEIAGEWKRWKEERRPSDGEKE
;
A
#
# COMPACT_ATOMS: atom_id res chain seq x y z
N MET A 1 5.17 40.55 -7.59
CA MET A 1 6.30 39.59 -7.65
C MET A 1 6.74 39.45 -9.11
N GLY A 2 7.97 39.00 -9.39
CA GLY A 2 8.43 38.73 -10.77
C GLY A 2 8.36 37.24 -11.12
N VAL A 3 8.10 36.90 -12.38
CA VAL A 3 7.91 35.52 -12.85
C VAL A 3 9.07 34.60 -12.45
N LEU A 4 10.31 35.05 -12.63
CA LEU A 4 11.51 34.28 -12.26
C LEU A 4 11.59 34.00 -10.75
N VAL A 5 11.20 34.97 -9.91
CA VAL A 5 11.18 34.82 -8.44
C VAL A 5 10.10 33.83 -8.04
N SER A 6 8.91 33.92 -8.65
CA SER A 6 7.79 33.01 -8.44
C SER A 6 8.16 31.55 -8.75
N ILE A 7 8.72 31.30 -9.94
CA ILE A 7 9.17 29.97 -10.36
C ILE A 7 10.28 29.46 -9.45
N LEU A 8 11.25 30.30 -9.08
CA LEU A 8 12.34 29.93 -8.19
C LEU A 8 11.84 29.50 -6.80
N LEU A 9 10.88 30.21 -6.23
CA LEU A 9 10.29 29.88 -4.93
C LEU A 9 9.53 28.55 -4.97
N ILE A 10 8.71 28.31 -6.00
CA ILE A 10 8.03 27.02 -6.19
C ILE A 10 9.04 25.89 -6.40
N LEU A 11 10.09 26.11 -7.19
CA LEU A 11 11.13 25.12 -7.44
C LEU A 11 11.87 24.72 -6.14
N ILE A 12 12.32 25.71 -5.35
CA ILE A 12 12.99 25.46 -4.07
C ILE A 12 12.07 24.70 -3.11
N TYR A 13 10.81 25.13 -2.99
CA TYR A 13 9.80 24.43 -2.19
C TYR A 13 9.61 22.98 -2.64
N THR A 14 9.49 22.74 -3.95
CA THR A 14 9.27 21.41 -4.53
C THR A 14 10.46 20.48 -4.28
N VAL A 15 11.68 20.96 -4.51
CA VAL A 15 12.90 20.21 -4.25
C VAL A 15 13.04 19.89 -2.76
N LEU A 16 12.72 20.84 -1.87
CA LEU A 16 12.78 20.63 -0.43
C LEU A 16 11.76 19.58 0.04
N VAL A 17 10.50 19.67 -0.39
CA VAL A 17 9.46 18.68 -0.05
C VAL A 17 9.82 17.30 -0.60
N GLY A 18 10.22 17.21 -1.88
CA GLY A 18 10.61 15.95 -2.49
C GLY A 18 11.81 15.29 -1.79
N LEU A 19 12.78 16.08 -1.35
CA LEU A 19 13.94 15.58 -0.60
C LEU A 19 13.53 15.02 0.77
N VAL A 20 12.64 15.70 1.51
CA VAL A 20 12.15 15.20 2.80
C VAL A 20 11.33 13.91 2.62
N ILE A 21 10.41 13.87 1.63
CA ILE A 21 9.62 12.66 1.33
C ILE A 21 10.54 11.48 0.98
N THR A 22 11.56 11.70 0.14
CA THR A 22 12.41 10.62 -0.39
C THR A 22 13.49 10.14 0.60
N TYR A 23 14.09 11.05 1.37
CA TYR A 23 15.30 10.76 2.16
C TYR A 23 15.12 10.81 3.68
N VAL A 24 14.05 11.41 4.19
CA VAL A 24 13.87 11.63 5.64
C VAL A 24 12.68 10.85 6.17
N SER A 25 11.48 11.12 5.67
CA SER A 25 10.25 10.41 6.01
C SER A 25 9.10 10.88 5.13
N THR A 26 8.39 9.91 4.54
CA THR A 26 7.14 10.09 3.79
C THR A 26 6.11 10.90 4.59
N VAL A 27 5.93 10.58 5.87
CA VAL A 27 4.97 11.22 6.78
C VAL A 27 5.35 12.67 7.06
N ILE A 28 6.61 12.93 7.43
CA ILE A 28 7.10 14.28 7.73
C ILE A 28 7.08 15.15 6.46
N GLY A 29 7.48 14.60 5.31
CA GLY A 29 7.45 15.31 4.04
C GLY A 29 6.05 15.71 3.61
N THR A 30 5.07 14.81 3.76
CA THR A 30 3.65 15.09 3.49
C THR A 30 3.09 16.14 4.46
N ALA A 31 3.47 16.08 5.75
CA ALA A 31 3.09 17.09 6.72
C ALA A 31 3.67 18.47 6.38
N ILE A 32 4.96 18.56 6.04
CA ILE A 32 5.62 19.82 5.62
C ILE A 32 4.97 20.38 4.35
N MET A 33 4.63 19.53 3.38
CA MET A 33 3.97 19.94 2.14
C MET A 33 2.67 20.72 2.39
N ILE A 34 1.85 20.31 3.35
CA ILE A 34 0.60 20.99 3.68
C ILE A 34 0.81 22.13 4.70
N LEU A 35 1.57 21.88 5.76
CA LEU A 35 1.72 22.81 6.87
C LEU A 35 2.56 24.05 6.52
N LEU A 36 3.63 23.92 5.73
CA LEU A 36 4.50 25.04 5.40
C LEU A 36 3.76 26.18 4.64
N PRO A 37 3.00 25.92 3.56
CA PRO A 37 2.21 26.95 2.90
C PRO A 37 1.05 27.45 3.77
N LEU A 38 0.44 26.60 4.62
CA LEU A 38 -0.61 27.01 5.56
C LEU A 38 -0.07 27.98 6.63
N ILE A 39 1.08 27.67 7.24
CA ILE A 39 1.79 28.55 8.19
C ILE A 39 2.16 29.87 7.50
N GLY A 40 2.67 29.82 6.28
CA GLY A 40 2.99 31.03 5.51
C GLY A 40 1.76 31.90 5.22
N ALA A 41 0.59 31.30 4.98
CA ALA A 41 -0.67 32.02 4.82
C ALA A 41 -1.13 32.68 6.13
N PHE A 42 -0.91 32.06 7.30
CA PHE A 42 -1.21 32.66 8.60
C PHE A 42 -0.22 33.76 9.02
N VAL A 43 1.08 33.55 8.80
CA VAL A 43 2.15 34.46 9.26
C VAL A 43 2.30 35.67 8.33
N ALA A 44 2.18 35.47 7.01
CA ALA A 44 2.40 36.50 6.00
C ALA A 44 1.29 36.50 4.92
N PRO A 45 0.00 36.69 5.29
CA PRO A 45 -1.14 36.53 4.38
C PRO A 45 -1.06 37.38 3.12
N GLY A 46 -0.52 38.61 3.19
CA GLY A 46 -0.35 39.47 2.02
C GLY A 46 0.65 38.91 1.01
N TRP A 47 1.83 38.48 1.48
CA TRP A 47 2.88 37.94 0.61
C TRP A 47 2.54 36.53 0.09
N MET A 48 1.95 35.68 0.94
CA MET A 48 1.49 34.36 0.52
C MET A 48 0.29 34.46 -0.43
N GLY A 49 -0.63 35.42 -0.22
CA GLY A 49 -1.73 35.70 -1.14
C GLY A 49 -1.24 36.17 -2.51
N GLU A 50 -0.29 37.12 -2.54
CA GLU A 50 0.37 37.57 -3.77
C GLU A 50 1.10 36.41 -4.47
N LEU A 51 1.78 35.53 -3.72
CA LEU A 51 2.44 34.36 -4.28
C LEU A 51 1.44 33.35 -4.84
N LEU A 52 0.42 32.92 -4.09
CA LEU A 52 -0.52 31.88 -4.54
C LEU A 52 -1.39 32.33 -5.72
N SER A 53 -1.79 33.60 -5.76
CA SER A 53 -2.59 34.18 -6.86
C SER A 53 -1.77 34.66 -8.05
N TYR A 54 -0.43 34.54 -8.00
CA TYR A 54 0.44 35.03 -9.08
C TYR A 54 0.17 34.31 -10.40
N GLU A 55 -0.23 35.06 -11.43
CA GLU A 55 -0.50 34.56 -12.78
C GLU A 55 0.82 34.31 -13.54
N LEU A 56 1.01 33.08 -14.04
CA LEU A 56 2.16 32.73 -14.89
C LEU A 56 1.81 32.71 -16.37
N VAL A 57 0.63 32.18 -16.71
CA VAL A 57 0.19 32.00 -18.10
C VAL A 57 -1.29 32.34 -18.18
N SER A 58 -1.61 33.28 -19.07
CA SER A 58 -2.98 33.61 -19.46
C SER A 58 -3.25 33.03 -20.84
N MET A 59 -4.30 32.22 -20.98
CA MET A 59 -4.75 31.65 -22.26
C MET A 59 -6.17 32.14 -22.61
N MET A 60 -6.51 32.06 -23.90
CA MET A 60 -7.81 32.49 -24.44
C MET A 60 -8.23 33.91 -24.01
N ASN A 61 -7.37 34.91 -24.27
CA ASN A 61 -7.61 36.33 -23.94
C ASN A 61 -7.98 36.58 -22.45
N GLY A 62 -7.42 35.79 -21.53
CA GLY A 62 -7.69 35.91 -20.10
C GLY A 62 -8.87 35.09 -19.58
N ALA A 63 -9.51 34.27 -20.43
CA ALA A 63 -10.58 33.37 -20.00
C ALA A 63 -10.06 32.21 -19.11
N ILE A 64 -8.79 31.83 -19.25
CA ILE A 64 -8.14 30.80 -18.43
C ILE A 64 -6.81 31.35 -17.92
N SER A 65 -6.69 31.51 -16.60
CA SER A 65 -5.49 32.02 -15.92
C SER A 65 -4.85 30.93 -15.08
N ILE A 66 -3.62 30.53 -15.44
CA ILE A 66 -2.83 29.57 -14.66
C ILE A 66 -2.03 30.35 -13.62
N GLN A 67 -2.58 30.36 -12.41
CA GLN A 67 -1.93 30.90 -11.22
C GLN A 67 -1.08 29.85 -10.49
N ASN A 68 -0.10 30.31 -9.71
CA ASN A 68 0.77 29.49 -8.86
C ASN A 68 0.04 28.41 -8.05
N ILE A 69 -1.15 28.71 -7.48
CA ILE A 69 -1.93 27.73 -6.71
C ILE A 69 -2.26 26.46 -7.52
N HIS A 70 -2.53 26.57 -8.83
CA HIS A 70 -2.79 25.42 -9.69
C HIS A 70 -1.55 24.54 -9.87
N ILE A 71 -0.39 25.16 -10.01
CA ILE A 71 0.90 24.48 -10.15
C ILE A 71 1.26 23.79 -8.83
N LEU A 72 1.04 24.48 -7.70
CA LEU A 72 1.26 23.95 -6.36
C LEU A 72 0.36 22.74 -6.08
N LEU A 73 -0.93 22.81 -6.42
CA LEU A 73 -1.87 21.69 -6.32
C LEU A 73 -1.46 20.51 -7.21
N ALA A 74 -1.04 20.75 -8.46
CA ALA A 74 -0.55 19.69 -9.35
C ALA A 74 0.70 18.98 -8.78
N ILE A 75 1.62 19.74 -8.17
CA ILE A 75 2.80 19.22 -7.48
C ILE A 75 2.41 18.39 -6.25
N TRP A 76 1.44 18.85 -5.44
CA TRP A 76 0.94 18.10 -4.30
C TRP A 76 0.29 16.78 -4.70
N VAL A 77 -0.54 16.76 -5.75
CA VAL A 77 -1.12 15.53 -6.28
C VAL A 77 -0.03 14.58 -6.80
N GLY A 78 1.01 15.11 -7.46
CA GLY A 78 2.19 14.35 -7.86
C GLY A 78 2.89 13.68 -6.68
N PHE A 79 3.19 14.43 -5.60
CA PHE A 79 3.81 13.85 -4.40
C PHE A 79 2.89 12.87 -3.67
N LEU A 80 1.59 13.15 -3.53
CA LEU A 80 0.63 12.22 -2.94
C LEU A 80 0.54 10.91 -3.72
N SER A 81 0.65 10.96 -5.05
CA SER A 81 0.72 9.75 -5.89
C SER A 81 1.99 8.94 -5.62
N VAL A 82 3.15 9.59 -5.47
CA VAL A 82 4.40 8.92 -5.10
C VAL A 82 4.28 8.27 -3.71
N VAL A 83 3.77 9.01 -2.73
CA VAL A 83 3.53 8.52 -1.36
C VAL A 83 2.62 7.30 -1.37
N ALA A 84 1.43 7.40 -1.97
CA ALA A 84 0.47 6.32 -2.05
C ALA A 84 1.02 5.09 -2.78
N TYR A 85 1.80 5.29 -3.85
CA TYR A 85 2.48 4.21 -4.56
C TYR A 85 3.53 3.52 -3.69
N THR A 86 4.36 4.26 -2.95
CA THR A 86 5.37 3.67 -2.07
C THR A 86 4.76 2.90 -0.90
N GLU A 87 3.69 3.41 -0.30
CA GLU A 87 2.96 2.71 0.78
C GLU A 87 2.28 1.45 0.24
N PHE A 88 1.64 1.51 -0.95
CA PHE A 88 1.03 0.35 -1.59
C PHE A 88 2.04 -0.76 -1.91
N ILE A 89 3.19 -0.41 -2.49
CA ILE A 89 4.27 -1.38 -2.77
C ILE A 89 4.85 -1.96 -1.47
N SER A 90 5.00 -1.14 -0.42
CA SER A 90 5.49 -1.60 0.89
C SER A 90 4.52 -2.58 1.55
N TRP A 91 3.21 -2.32 1.48
CA TRP A 91 2.17 -3.22 1.98
C TRP A 91 2.13 -4.54 1.20
N TYR A 92 2.09 -4.47 -0.14
CA TYR A 92 2.05 -5.65 -1.02
C TYR A 92 3.27 -6.57 -0.83
N LEU A 93 4.48 -6.01 -0.70
CA LEU A 93 5.69 -6.78 -0.43
C LEU A 93 5.72 -7.38 0.99
N GLY A 94 5.10 -6.71 1.97
CA GLY A 94 4.94 -7.24 3.32
C GLY A 94 4.09 -8.51 3.32
N GLU A 95 2.91 -8.45 2.71
CA GLU A 95 1.95 -9.56 2.62
C GLU A 95 2.55 -10.80 1.93
N VAL A 96 3.24 -10.61 0.79
CA VAL A 96 3.92 -11.70 0.07
C VAL A 96 5.04 -12.36 0.90
N CYS A 97 5.80 -11.59 1.69
CA CYS A 97 6.82 -12.17 2.57
C CYS A 97 6.25 -12.89 3.79
N GLU A 98 5.06 -12.52 4.25
CA GLU A 98 4.39 -13.18 5.37
C GLU A 98 3.81 -14.55 4.96
N GLU A 99 3.33 -14.68 3.72
CA GLU A 99 2.83 -15.95 3.15
C GLU A 99 3.93 -17.02 2.96
N GLU A 100 5.15 -16.64 2.52
CA GLU A 100 6.29 -17.57 2.45
C GLU A 100 6.78 -17.99 3.85
N ALA A 101 6.70 -17.12 4.86
CA ALA A 101 7.14 -17.45 6.22
C ALA A 101 6.27 -18.52 6.90
N VAL A 102 4.97 -18.58 6.58
CA VAL A 102 4.02 -19.57 7.11
C VAL A 102 4.11 -20.92 6.39
N THR A 103 4.68 -20.97 5.18
CA THR A 103 4.78 -22.20 4.37
C THR A 103 6.13 -22.91 4.45
N ALA A 104 7.12 -22.33 5.13
CA ALA A 104 8.37 -23.01 5.48
C ALA A 104 8.13 -24.06 6.58
N PRO A 105 8.34 -25.37 6.34
CA PRO A 105 8.13 -26.38 7.36
C PRO A 105 9.23 -26.30 8.44
N GLU A 106 8.83 -26.22 9.72
CA GLU A 106 9.68 -26.51 10.88
C GLU A 106 10.10 -27.99 10.89
N SER A 107 11.00 -28.36 9.99
CA SER A 107 11.38 -29.75 9.76
C SER A 107 12.87 -29.91 9.46
N THR A 108 13.76 -29.34 10.28
CA THR A 108 15.11 -29.89 10.54
C THR A 108 15.76 -29.31 11.81
N LEU A 109 15.21 -29.56 13.01
CA LEU A 109 16.04 -29.61 14.23
C LEU A 109 15.34 -30.32 15.39
N ASN A 110 15.32 -31.66 15.34
CA ASN A 110 15.25 -32.52 16.53
C ASN A 110 15.67 -33.96 16.15
N HIS A 111 16.96 -34.18 15.92
CA HIS A 111 17.50 -35.54 16.00
C HIS A 111 17.66 -35.90 17.47
N LYS A 112 16.68 -36.65 17.96
CA LYS A 112 16.68 -37.50 19.15
C LYS A 112 18.08 -37.92 19.63
N ASP A 113 18.36 -37.66 20.91
CA ASP A 113 19.17 -38.55 21.76
C ASP A 113 18.38 -38.83 23.05
N GLU A 114 18.61 -39.99 23.66
CA GLU A 114 17.63 -40.69 24.51
C GLU A 114 18.18 -40.99 25.90
N SER A 115 17.49 -40.61 26.99
CA SER A 115 17.61 -41.24 28.32
C SER A 115 16.53 -40.79 29.34
N ASP A 116 16.19 -41.74 30.21
CA ASP A 116 15.38 -41.71 31.44
C ASP A 116 13.85 -41.46 31.39
N PRO A 117 13.03 -42.44 31.82
CA PRO A 117 11.63 -42.27 32.21
C PRO A 117 11.46 -42.02 33.73
N ASP A 118 10.23 -41.67 34.11
CA ASP A 118 9.67 -41.49 35.47
C ASP A 118 9.73 -40.07 36.07
N VAL A 119 8.57 -39.40 36.10
CA VAL A 119 7.82 -39.05 37.32
C VAL A 119 6.44 -38.49 36.90
N ALA A 120 5.37 -38.96 37.55
CA ALA A 120 3.99 -38.55 37.26
C ALA A 120 3.56 -37.30 38.05
N ALA A 121 2.70 -36.45 37.46
CA ALA A 121 1.98 -35.38 38.16
C ALA A 121 0.61 -35.05 37.49
N GLU A 122 -0.45 -35.68 38.03
CA GLU A 122 -1.80 -35.16 38.36
C GLU A 122 -2.60 -34.16 37.47
N ILE A 123 -3.93 -34.40 37.38
CA ILE A 123 -4.97 -33.76 36.54
C ILE A 123 -6.28 -33.77 37.39
N PRO A 124 -7.21 -32.76 37.47
CA PRO A 124 -7.95 -32.09 36.36
C PRO A 124 -8.37 -30.62 36.69
N PRO A 125 -9.48 -29.97 36.22
CA PRO A 125 -10.45 -30.25 35.13
C PRO A 125 -10.81 -29.10 34.15
N SER A 126 -11.65 -29.45 33.17
CA SER A 126 -12.34 -28.65 32.11
C SER A 126 -13.33 -27.56 32.65
N PRO A 127 -13.78 -26.57 31.83
CA PRO A 127 -14.96 -26.74 30.94
C PRO A 127 -14.83 -26.03 29.54
N VAL A 128 -15.19 -26.65 28.40
CA VAL A 128 -16.51 -26.72 27.70
C VAL A 128 -16.83 -25.51 26.78
N GLU A 129 -17.31 -25.81 25.55
CA GLU A 129 -17.96 -24.93 24.54
C GLU A 129 -17.10 -23.81 23.88
N THR A 130 -17.23 -23.47 22.59
CA THR A 130 -18.31 -23.74 21.62
C THR A 130 -17.79 -23.93 20.18
N GLU A 131 -18.16 -25.02 19.50
CA GLU A 131 -18.11 -25.14 18.04
C GLU A 131 -19.36 -24.47 17.43
N GLU A 132 -19.45 -23.14 17.43
CA GLU A 132 -20.64 -22.46 16.86
C GLU A 132 -20.34 -21.04 16.35
N LEU A 133 -19.71 -20.94 15.16
CA LEU A 133 -19.62 -19.70 14.37
C LEU A 133 -19.54 -19.99 12.86
N LEU A 134 -20.43 -20.87 12.38
CA LEU A 134 -20.60 -21.20 10.96
C LEU A 134 -22.08 -21.06 10.53
N GLU A 135 -22.67 -19.87 10.65
CA GLU A 135 -23.97 -19.58 9.98
C GLU A 135 -24.32 -18.08 9.87
N GLU A 136 -23.57 -17.29 9.07
CA GLU A 136 -24.13 -16.08 8.42
C GLU A 136 -23.33 -15.58 7.18
N GLU A 137 -23.09 -16.45 6.19
CA GLU A 137 -22.69 -15.98 4.84
C GLU A 137 -23.93 -15.79 3.95
N ALA A 138 -24.00 -14.64 3.27
CA ALA A 138 -25.17 -14.21 2.52
C ALA A 138 -25.45 -15.10 1.28
N PRO A 139 -26.71 -15.22 0.83
CA PRO A 139 -27.06 -16.12 -0.28
C PRO A 139 -26.42 -15.76 -1.62
N GLU A 140 -25.98 -14.51 -1.84
CA GLU A 140 -25.29 -14.10 -3.08
C GLU A 140 -23.85 -14.64 -3.17
N GLU A 141 -23.07 -14.63 -2.09
CA GLU A 141 -21.67 -15.12 -2.08
C GLU A 141 -21.59 -16.63 -2.35
N ARG A 142 -22.61 -17.40 -1.94
CA ARG A 142 -22.74 -18.83 -2.31
C ARG A 142 -22.85 -19.08 -3.81
N SER A 143 -23.29 -18.11 -4.61
CA SER A 143 -23.31 -18.20 -6.08
C SER A 143 -21.90 -18.08 -6.65
N GLU A 144 -21.19 -17.03 -6.25
CA GLU A 144 -19.85 -16.72 -6.77
C GLU A 144 -18.84 -17.79 -6.36
N ILE A 145 -18.88 -18.26 -5.10
CA ILE A 145 -18.06 -19.37 -4.61
C ILE A 145 -18.35 -20.69 -5.36
N ARG A 146 -19.57 -20.87 -5.89
CA ARG A 146 -19.91 -22.03 -6.73
C ARG A 146 -19.31 -21.91 -8.12
N GLU A 147 -19.43 -20.77 -8.78
CA GLU A 147 -18.85 -20.53 -10.11
C GLU A 147 -17.31 -20.66 -10.09
N ILE A 148 -16.65 -20.09 -9.08
CA ILE A 148 -15.20 -20.19 -8.90
C ILE A 148 -14.75 -21.65 -8.73
N LYS A 149 -15.51 -22.46 -7.96
CA LYS A 149 -15.22 -23.90 -7.80
C LYS A 149 -15.43 -24.70 -9.09
N GLU A 150 -16.41 -24.33 -9.92
CA GLU A 150 -16.64 -24.96 -11.21
C GLU A 150 -15.48 -24.68 -12.18
N ILE A 151 -15.08 -23.42 -12.32
CA ILE A 151 -13.94 -22.99 -13.15
C ILE A 151 -12.63 -23.66 -12.71
N ALA A 152 -12.38 -23.75 -11.40
CA ALA A 152 -11.21 -24.45 -10.86
C ALA A 152 -11.23 -25.96 -11.17
N GLY A 153 -12.41 -26.58 -11.14
CA GLY A 153 -12.62 -27.98 -11.54
C GLY A 153 -12.34 -28.22 -13.03
N GLU A 154 -12.78 -27.31 -13.89
CA GLU A 154 -12.51 -27.35 -15.34
C GLU A 154 -11.02 -27.20 -15.65
N TRP A 155 -10.34 -26.25 -15.00
CA TRP A 155 -8.88 -26.05 -15.15
C TRP A 155 -8.08 -27.28 -14.71
N LYS A 156 -8.48 -27.92 -13.61
CA LYS A 156 -7.86 -29.17 -13.15
C LYS A 156 -8.07 -30.30 -14.15
N ARG A 157 -9.28 -30.42 -14.74
CA ARG A 157 -9.61 -31.41 -15.78
C ARG A 157 -8.79 -31.19 -17.06
N TRP A 158 -8.69 -29.96 -17.54
CA TRP A 158 -7.88 -29.58 -18.71
C TRP A 158 -6.38 -29.85 -18.51
N LYS A 159 -5.86 -29.66 -17.29
CA LYS A 159 -4.48 -29.96 -16.93
C LYS A 159 -4.19 -31.47 -16.86
N GLU A 160 -5.19 -32.28 -16.47
CA GLU A 160 -5.11 -33.75 -16.50
C GLU A 160 -5.14 -34.28 -17.94
N GLU A 161 -6.06 -33.78 -18.77
CA GLU A 161 -6.23 -34.11 -20.21
C GLU A 161 -4.97 -33.80 -21.03
N ARG A 162 -4.22 -32.76 -20.66
CA ARG A 162 -2.96 -32.35 -21.31
C ARG A 162 -1.69 -32.93 -20.67
N ARG A 163 -1.79 -33.77 -19.64
CA ARG A 163 -0.59 -34.47 -19.15
C ARG A 163 -0.13 -35.44 -20.23
N PRO A 164 1.08 -35.30 -20.81
CA PRO A 164 1.56 -36.28 -21.77
C PRO A 164 1.62 -37.65 -21.08
N SER A 165 1.17 -38.68 -21.79
CA SER A 165 1.29 -40.06 -21.30
C SER A 165 2.77 -40.45 -21.34
N ASP A 166 3.45 -40.38 -20.19
CA ASP A 166 4.81 -40.90 -20.00
C ASP A 166 4.80 -42.42 -20.20
N GLY A 167 4.90 -42.83 -21.47
CA GLY A 167 4.44 -44.15 -21.86
C GLY A 167 4.72 -44.51 -23.32
N GLU A 168 5.88 -44.16 -23.86
CA GLU A 168 6.49 -44.98 -24.91
C GLU A 168 8.02 -45.00 -24.74
N LYS A 169 8.52 -46.16 -24.31
CA LYS A 169 9.93 -46.53 -24.38
C LYS A 169 10.13 -47.26 -25.70
N GLU A 170 11.07 -46.81 -26.52
CA GLU A 170 12.01 -47.64 -27.30
C GLU A 170 13.14 -46.78 -27.88
#